data_AF-A0A2T4XBT8-F1
#
_entry.id   AF-A0A2T4XBT8-F1
#
_cell.length_a   1.000
_cell.length_b   1.000
_cell.length_c   1.000
_cell.angle_alpha   90.00
_cell.angle_beta   90.00
_cell.angle_gamma   90.00
#
_symmetry.space_group_name_H-M   'P 1'
#
loop_
_entity.id
_entity.type
_entity.pdbx_description
1 polymer ?
#
loop_
_entity_poly.entity_id
_entity_poly.type
_entity_poly.pdbx_seq_one_letter_code
_entity_poly.pdbx_strand_id
1 'polypeptide(L)'
;MRLIYFFFVVTLFSWTPPLVAGRPIAAKDMTVVDLLNDAAWSQKNFSPDSALVLATAALTDACKLNYARGEADALHTIGMIHWLRSDLPKALNYYLKALHIRKKIGDNLGLGRSYNNIGNIYFDQAKYDTALVFYQQGLVIRKALRIRRD
;
A
#
# COMPACT_ATOMS: atom_id res chain seq x y z
N MET A 1 -42.12 52.18 -7.49
CA MET A 1 -40.83 52.88 -7.72
C MET A 1 -39.81 52.38 -6.71
N ARG A 2 -38.61 52.00 -7.21
CA ARG A 2 -37.32 51.78 -6.50
C ARG A 2 -37.08 50.50 -5.66
N LEU A 3 -36.63 49.45 -6.36
CA LEU A 3 -35.29 48.80 -6.34
C LEU A 3 -34.49 48.56 -5.01
N ILE A 4 -33.83 47.38 -4.98
CA ILE A 4 -32.63 46.87 -4.24
C ILE A 4 -32.82 46.38 -2.77
N TYR A 5 -32.24 45.29 -2.23
CA TYR A 5 -31.11 44.37 -2.53
C TYR A 5 -31.41 42.93 -2.07
N PHE A 6 -30.98 41.92 -2.85
CA PHE A 6 -30.84 40.52 -2.42
C PHE A 6 -29.50 40.35 -1.67
N PHE A 7 -29.53 39.90 -0.41
CA PHE A 7 -28.37 39.37 0.29
C PHE A 7 -28.55 37.86 0.45
N PHE A 8 -27.70 37.08 -0.23
CA PHE A 8 -27.55 35.64 0.00
C PHE A 8 -26.82 35.44 1.34
N VAL A 9 -27.51 34.87 2.32
CA VAL A 9 -26.87 34.34 3.54
C VAL A 9 -26.75 32.83 3.35
N VAL A 10 -25.58 32.37 2.88
CA VAL A 10 -25.19 30.96 3.00
C VAL A 10 -24.59 30.81 4.40
N THR A 11 -25.36 30.27 5.34
CA THR A 11 -24.82 29.81 6.62
C THR A 11 -24.61 28.30 6.56
N LEU A 12 -23.39 27.93 6.90
CA LEU A 12 -22.80 26.60 6.95
C LEU A 12 -23.73 25.56 7.59
N PHE A 13 -24.21 24.62 6.80
CA PHE A 13 -24.69 23.35 7.32
C PHE A 13 -23.46 22.50 7.65
N SER A 14 -22.94 22.65 8.88
CA SER A 14 -21.93 21.77 9.44
C SER A 14 -22.57 20.41 9.73
N TRP A 15 -22.74 19.61 8.67
CA TRP A 15 -23.03 18.19 8.86
C TRP A 15 -21.78 17.55 9.47
N THR A 16 -21.78 17.47 10.79
CA THR A 16 -20.87 16.63 11.56
C THR A 16 -21.51 15.24 11.57
N PRO A 17 -20.94 14.24 10.89
CA PRO A 17 -21.45 12.88 11.02
C PRO A 17 -21.38 12.48 12.51
N PRO A 18 -22.40 11.76 13.03
CA PRO A 18 -22.40 11.35 14.42
C PRO A 18 -21.13 10.55 14.71
N LEU A 19 -20.37 11.03 15.69
CA LEU A 19 -19.25 10.31 16.27
C LEU A 19 -19.77 8.96 16.75
N VAL A 20 -19.46 7.90 16.01
CA VAL A 20 -19.59 6.53 16.50
C VAL A 20 -18.65 6.40 17.68
N ALA A 21 -19.20 6.58 18.88
CA ALA A 21 -18.52 6.42 20.14
C ALA A 21 -17.91 5.02 20.21
N GLY A 22 -16.58 4.96 20.41
CA GLY A 22 -15.92 3.73 20.85
C GLY A 22 -15.04 2.97 19.84
N ARG A 23 -14.75 3.48 18.63
CA ARG A 23 -13.60 2.93 17.88
C ARG A 23 -12.30 3.49 18.47
N PRO A 24 -11.33 2.65 18.90
CA PRO A 24 -10.08 3.14 19.46
C PRO A 24 -9.38 4.06 18.44
N ILE A 25 -8.83 5.18 18.91
CA ILE A 25 -8.16 6.20 18.08
C ILE A 25 -7.14 5.57 17.11
N ALA A 26 -6.43 4.52 17.56
CA ALA A 26 -5.49 3.74 16.76
C ALA A 26 -6.11 3.09 15.50
N ALA A 27 -7.37 2.65 15.54
CA ALA A 27 -8.04 2.08 14.37
C ALA A 27 -8.28 3.14 13.30
N LYS A 28 -8.53 4.41 13.68
CA LYS A 28 -8.67 5.52 12.73
C LYS A 28 -7.33 5.80 12.05
N ASP A 29 -6.25 5.82 12.82
CA ASP A 29 -4.91 6.11 12.26
C ASP A 29 -4.42 4.97 11.35
N MET A 30 -4.73 3.70 11.68
CA MET A 30 -4.48 2.57 10.79
C MET A 30 -5.30 2.65 9.50
N THR A 31 -6.59 3.05 9.57
CA THR A 31 -7.42 3.23 8.36
C THR A 31 -6.91 4.34 7.45
N VAL A 32 -6.28 5.38 8.00
CA VAL A 32 -5.64 6.44 7.20
C VAL A 32 -4.43 5.87 6.47
N VAL A 33 -3.59 5.06 7.13
CA VAL A 33 -2.47 4.37 6.48
C VAL A 33 -2.94 3.48 5.33
N ASP A 34 -4.00 2.69 5.55
CA ASP A 34 -4.57 1.84 4.50
C ASP A 34 -5.08 2.67 3.32
N LEU A 35 -5.79 3.77 3.59
CA LEU A 35 -6.28 4.68 2.55
C LEU A 35 -5.14 5.33 1.76
N LEU A 36 -4.07 5.76 2.42
CA LEU A 36 -2.89 6.33 1.75
C LEU A 36 -2.21 5.28 0.86
N ASN A 37 -2.10 4.04 1.32
CA ASN A 37 -1.55 2.93 0.54
C ASN A 37 -2.41 2.63 -0.70
N ASP A 38 -3.73 2.62 -0.56
CA ASP A 38 -4.67 2.41 -1.68
C ASP A 38 -4.62 3.57 -2.68
N ALA A 39 -4.56 4.81 -2.18
CA ALA A 39 -4.43 6.00 -3.00
C ALA A 39 -3.09 6.03 -3.77
N ALA A 40 -2.00 5.63 -3.13
CA ALA A 40 -0.70 5.48 -3.77
C ALA A 40 -0.75 4.39 -4.85
N TRP A 41 -1.35 3.23 -4.56
CA TRP A 41 -1.44 2.12 -5.50
C TRP A 41 -2.27 2.45 -6.74
N SER A 42 -3.35 3.20 -6.59
CA SER A 42 -4.22 3.61 -7.72
C SER A 42 -3.51 4.61 -8.64
N GLN A 43 -2.71 5.51 -8.08
CA GLN A 43 -2.03 6.57 -8.83
C GLN A 43 -0.66 6.18 -9.40
N LYS A 44 -0.06 5.06 -8.97
CA LYS A 44 1.33 4.69 -9.31
C LYS A 44 1.68 4.71 -10.80
N ASN A 45 0.71 4.44 -11.68
CA ASN A 45 0.92 4.42 -13.13
C ASN A 45 0.73 5.81 -13.78
N PHE A 46 -0.13 6.66 -13.21
CA PHE A 46 -0.50 7.96 -13.79
C PHE A 46 0.35 9.11 -13.24
N SER A 47 0.68 9.04 -11.95
CA SER A 47 1.43 10.07 -11.23
C SER A 47 2.39 9.41 -10.23
N PRO A 48 3.47 8.76 -10.71
CA PRO A 48 4.38 7.99 -9.86
C PRO A 48 5.07 8.84 -8.78
N ASP A 49 5.30 10.14 -9.00
CA ASP A 49 5.84 11.04 -7.98
C ASP A 49 4.85 11.31 -6.84
N SER A 50 3.58 11.57 -7.17
CA SER A 50 2.50 11.72 -6.18
C SER A 50 2.31 10.43 -5.39
N ALA A 51 2.24 9.29 -6.08
CA ALA A 51 2.12 7.98 -5.46
C ALA A 51 3.29 7.69 -4.50
N LEU A 52 4.50 8.14 -4.84
CA LEU A 52 5.67 7.96 -3.99
C LEU A 52 5.54 8.77 -2.70
N VAL A 53 5.10 10.03 -2.78
CA VAL A 53 4.86 10.88 -1.61
C VAL A 53 3.78 10.27 -0.69
N LEU A 54 2.69 9.75 -1.27
CA LEU A 54 1.64 9.11 -0.48
C LEU A 54 2.13 7.82 0.19
N ALA A 55 2.90 7.00 -0.52
CA ALA A 55 3.44 5.76 0.04
C ALA A 55 4.51 6.01 1.12
N THR A 56 5.33 7.06 1.00
CA THR A 56 6.31 7.41 2.04
C THR A 56 5.65 8.00 3.28
N ALA A 57 4.57 8.77 3.10
CA ALA A 57 3.72 9.22 4.22
C ALA A 57 3.09 8.03 4.94
N ALA A 58 2.47 7.10 4.19
CA ALA A 58 1.89 5.87 4.73
C ALA A 58 2.92 5.04 5.50
N LEU A 59 4.14 4.89 4.95
CA LEU A 59 5.24 4.19 5.60
C LEU A 59 5.62 4.84 6.95
N THR A 60 5.76 6.16 6.96
CA THR A 60 6.15 6.91 8.15
C THR A 60 5.12 6.78 9.26
N ASP A 61 3.84 6.88 8.93
CA ASP A 61 2.77 6.77 9.91
C ASP A 61 2.55 5.32 10.37
N ALA A 62 2.69 4.35 9.46
CA ALA A 62 2.68 2.93 9.81
C ALA A 62 3.75 2.60 10.86
N CYS A 63 4.98 3.13 10.70
CA CYS A 63 6.06 2.95 11.67
C CYS A 63 5.70 3.55 13.04
N LYS A 64 5.16 4.77 13.08
CA LYS A 64 4.75 5.43 14.35
C LYS A 64 3.66 4.64 15.09
N LEU A 65 2.74 4.05 14.33
CA LEU A 65 1.61 3.28 14.85
C LEU A 65 1.97 1.82 15.16
N ASN A 66 3.21 1.40 14.86
CA ASN A 66 3.63 -0.01 14.86
C ASN A 66 2.70 -0.91 14.02
N TYR A 67 2.19 -0.38 12.90
CA TYR A 67 1.26 -1.06 12.02
C TYR A 67 2.01 -1.80 10.89
N ALA A 68 2.53 -2.98 11.23
CA ALA A 68 3.40 -3.76 10.35
C ALA A 68 2.78 -4.13 9.00
N ARG A 69 1.46 -4.36 8.93
CA ARG A 69 0.79 -4.65 7.65
C ARG A 69 0.80 -3.43 6.72
N GLY A 70 0.43 -2.25 7.25
CA GLY A 70 0.50 -0.99 6.51
C GLY A 70 1.92 -0.63 6.08
N GLU A 71 2.92 -0.92 6.93
CA GLU A 71 4.35 -0.73 6.62
C GLU A 71 4.77 -1.58 5.41
N ALA A 72 4.41 -2.87 5.41
CA ALA A 72 4.72 -3.78 4.32
C ALA A 72 4.03 -3.40 3.00
N ASP A 73 2.78 -2.94 3.07
CA ASP A 73 2.04 -2.49 1.89
C ASP A 73 2.62 -1.17 1.32
N ALA A 74 3.04 -0.24 2.18
CA ALA A 74 3.72 0.99 1.76
C ALA A 74 5.06 0.69 1.07
N LEU A 75 5.90 -0.15 1.69
CA LEU A 75 7.16 -0.60 1.10
C LEU A 75 6.95 -1.30 -0.24
N HIS A 76 5.90 -2.11 -0.36
CA HIS A 76 5.55 -2.77 -1.61
C HIS A 76 5.19 -1.76 -2.71
N THR A 77 4.40 -0.75 -2.40
CA THR A 77 4.04 0.31 -3.35
C THR A 77 5.25 1.15 -3.77
N ILE A 78 6.14 1.50 -2.83
CA ILE A 78 7.40 2.19 -3.14
C ILE A 78 8.27 1.33 -4.07
N GLY A 79 8.38 0.02 -3.79
CA GLY A 79 9.09 -0.93 -4.64
C GLY A 79 8.55 -0.99 -6.05
N MET A 80 7.21 -0.98 -6.20
CA MET A 80 6.55 -0.93 -7.50
C MET A 80 6.84 0.36 -8.27
N ILE A 81 6.82 1.51 -7.60
CA ILE A 81 7.14 2.79 -8.24
C ILE A 81 8.58 2.83 -8.75
N HIS A 82 9.54 2.31 -7.97
CA HIS A 82 10.92 2.19 -8.44
C HIS A 82 11.08 1.22 -9.60
N TRP A 83 10.31 0.13 -9.60
CA TRP A 83 10.30 -0.80 -10.72
C TRP A 83 9.77 -0.16 -12.00
N LEU A 84 8.68 0.61 -11.92
CA LEU A 84 8.13 1.39 -13.04
C LEU A 84 9.11 2.45 -13.58
N ARG A 85 10.07 2.89 -12.75
CA ARG A 85 11.16 3.80 -13.14
C ARG A 85 12.43 3.07 -13.61
N SER A 86 12.37 1.75 -13.76
CA SER A 86 13.52 0.90 -14.10
C SER A 86 14.67 0.91 -13.08
N ASP A 87 14.44 1.39 -11.86
CA ASP A 87 15.40 1.31 -10.74
C ASP A 87 15.24 -0.03 -10.03
N LEU A 88 15.65 -1.09 -10.73
CA LEU A 88 15.54 -2.48 -10.26
C LEU A 88 16.23 -2.73 -8.90
N PRO A 89 17.44 -2.18 -8.62
CA PRO A 89 18.09 -2.36 -7.32
C PRO A 89 17.28 -1.79 -6.16
N LYS A 90 16.71 -0.58 -6.30
CA LYS A 90 15.85 -0.02 -5.24
C LYS A 90 14.55 -0.78 -5.11
N ALA A 91 13.91 -1.14 -6.22
CA ALA A 91 12.69 -1.94 -6.21
C ALA A 91 12.88 -3.25 -5.43
N LEU A 92 13.98 -3.97 -5.71
CA LEU A 92 14.33 -5.20 -5.02
C LEU A 92 14.50 -4.98 -3.50
N ASN A 93 15.21 -3.93 -3.10
CA ASN A 93 15.43 -3.61 -1.69
C ASN A 93 14.11 -3.42 -0.94
N TYR A 94 13.19 -2.64 -1.50
CA TYR A 94 11.89 -2.38 -0.90
C TYR A 94 11.00 -3.63 -0.85
N TYR A 95 10.99 -4.46 -1.91
CA TYR A 95 10.24 -5.71 -1.90
C TYR A 95 10.79 -6.72 -0.88
N LEU A 96 12.12 -6.79 -0.69
CA LEU A 96 12.72 -7.65 0.33
C LEU A 96 12.37 -7.18 1.75
N LYS A 97 12.34 -5.88 2.01
CA LYS A 97 11.86 -5.32 3.29
C LYS A 97 10.39 -5.68 3.55
N ALA A 98 9.52 -5.47 2.56
CA ALA A 98 8.11 -5.85 2.65
C ALA A 98 7.93 -7.36 2.89
N LEU A 99 8.71 -8.20 2.19
CA LEU A 99 8.71 -9.65 2.36
C LEU A 99 9.08 -10.04 3.80
N HIS A 100 10.13 -9.43 4.36
CA HIS A 100 10.58 -9.70 5.73
C HIS A 100 9.48 -9.41 6.76
N ILE A 101 8.81 -8.28 6.63
CA ILE A 101 7.71 -7.91 7.53
C ILE A 101 6.54 -8.88 7.37
N ARG A 102 6.14 -9.20 6.14
CA ARG A 102 5.06 -10.15 5.84
C ARG A 102 5.34 -11.54 6.40
N LYS A 103 6.60 -11.99 6.41
CA LYS A 103 7.01 -13.24 7.07
C LYS A 103 6.79 -13.17 8.57
N LYS A 104 7.19 -12.08 9.22
CA LYS A 104 7.04 -11.89 10.67
C LYS A 104 5.58 -11.89 11.12
N ILE A 105 4.69 -11.26 10.36
CA ILE A 105 3.26 -11.15 10.71
C ILE A 105 2.40 -12.30 10.19
N GLY A 106 2.97 -13.26 9.43
CA GLY A 106 2.23 -14.38 8.86
C GLY A 106 1.26 -14.02 7.74
N ASP A 107 1.46 -12.90 7.04
CA ASP A 107 0.62 -12.48 5.91
C ASP A 107 0.92 -13.30 4.65
N ASN A 108 0.31 -14.47 4.56
CA ASN A 108 0.48 -15.40 3.44
C ASN A 108 0.07 -14.80 2.09
N LEU A 109 -0.96 -13.93 2.05
CA LEU A 109 -1.39 -13.29 0.81
C LEU A 109 -0.34 -12.27 0.33
N GLY A 110 0.16 -11.44 1.25
CA GLY A 110 1.27 -10.53 1.00
C GLY A 110 2.55 -11.25 0.59
N LEU A 111 2.88 -12.38 1.23
CA LEU A 111 4.06 -13.18 0.89
C LEU A 111 4.04 -13.64 -0.56
N GLY A 112 2.92 -14.20 -1.01
CA GLY A 112 2.77 -14.61 -2.41
C GLY A 112 3.00 -13.45 -3.40
N ARG A 113 2.47 -12.25 -3.09
CA ARG A 113 2.68 -11.04 -3.89
C ARG A 113 4.14 -10.58 -3.89
N SER A 114 4.79 -10.54 -2.73
CA SER A 114 6.21 -10.18 -2.61
C SER A 114 7.10 -11.12 -3.39
N TYR A 115 6.90 -12.43 -3.26
CA TYR A 115 7.71 -13.43 -3.96
C TYR A 115 7.59 -13.31 -5.47
N ASN A 116 6.38 -13.11 -5.98
CA ASN A 116 6.17 -12.94 -7.42
C ASN A 116 6.86 -11.66 -7.96
N ASN A 117 6.74 -10.54 -7.25
CA ASN A 117 7.36 -9.30 -7.68
C ASN A 117 8.90 -9.35 -7.59
N ILE A 118 9.47 -10.01 -6.58
CA ILE A 118 10.92 -10.24 -6.52
C ILE A 118 11.38 -11.12 -7.68
N GLY A 119 10.61 -12.16 -8.00
CA GLY A 119 10.84 -13.00 -9.19
C GLY A 119 10.89 -12.16 -10.48
N ASN A 120 9.92 -11.25 -10.66
CA ASN A 120 9.91 -10.33 -11.81
C ASN A 120 11.16 -9.45 -11.87
N ILE A 121 11.62 -8.89 -10.73
CA ILE A 121 12.84 -8.08 -10.72
C ILE A 121 14.06 -8.90 -11.15
N TYR A 122 14.19 -10.16 -10.71
CA TYR A 122 15.29 -11.01 -11.15
C TYR A 122 15.16 -11.43 -12.63
N PHE A 123 13.93 -11.62 -13.10
CA PHE A 123 13.65 -11.88 -14.51
C PHE A 123 14.10 -10.71 -15.39
N ASP A 124 13.77 -9.48 -15.00
CA ASP A 124 14.17 -8.25 -15.71
C ASP A 124 15.70 -8.03 -15.67
N GLN A 125 16.39 -8.61 -14.68
CA GLN A 125 17.85 -8.66 -14.61
C GLN A 125 18.48 -9.81 -15.40
N ALA A 126 17.70 -10.58 -16.18
CA ALA A 126 18.10 -11.80 -16.87
C ALA A 126 18.66 -12.90 -15.94
N LYS A 127 18.34 -12.87 -14.65
CA LYS A 127 18.74 -13.88 -13.64
C LYS A 127 17.63 -14.91 -13.48
N TYR A 128 17.39 -15.69 -14.54
CA TYR A 128 16.23 -16.57 -14.65
C TYR A 128 16.17 -17.67 -13.60
N ASP A 129 17.31 -18.28 -13.25
CA ASP A 129 17.36 -19.33 -12.23
C ASP A 129 16.90 -18.79 -10.87
N THR A 130 17.39 -17.61 -10.50
CA THR A 130 16.97 -16.92 -9.28
C THR A 130 15.49 -16.54 -9.32
N ALA A 131 15.02 -16.01 -10.45
CA ALA A 131 13.61 -15.66 -10.63
C ALA A 131 12.71 -16.89 -10.44
N LEU A 132 13.08 -18.04 -11.01
CA LEU A 132 12.35 -19.29 -10.91
C LEU A 132 12.20 -19.74 -9.45
N VAL A 133 13.27 -19.66 -8.65
CA VAL A 133 13.21 -19.97 -7.21
C VAL A 133 12.16 -19.11 -6.50
N PHE A 134 12.15 -17.80 -6.76
CA PHE A 134 11.18 -16.89 -6.16
C PHE A 134 9.74 -17.15 -6.63
N TYR A 135 9.53 -17.43 -7.91
CA TYR A 135 8.21 -17.81 -8.43
C TYR A 135 7.69 -19.11 -7.81
N GLN A 136 8.55 -20.11 -7.64
CA GLN A 136 8.20 -21.37 -6.98
C GLN A 136 7.78 -21.15 -5.54
N GLN A 137 8.49 -20.31 -4.78
CA GLN A 137 8.10 -19.94 -3.41
C GLN A 137 6.72 -19.27 -3.38
N GLY A 138 6.44 -18.33 -4.28
CA GLY A 138 5.12 -17.71 -4.41
C GLY A 138 4.01 -18.70 -4.78
N LEU A 139 4.30 -19.67 -5.65
CA LEU A 139 3.36 -20.71 -6.05
C LEU A 139 2.99 -21.65 -4.89
N VAL A 140 3.96 -22.06 -4.08
CA VAL A 140 3.72 -22.92 -2.90
C VAL A 140 2.74 -22.24 -1.95
N ILE A 141 2.96 -20.96 -1.63
CA ILE A 141 2.07 -20.18 -0.75
C ILE A 141 0.66 -20.09 -1.34
N ARG A 142 0.54 -19.81 -2.63
CA ARG A 142 -0.76 -19.69 -3.29
C ARG A 142 -1.53 -21.01 -3.35
N LYS A 143 -0.85 -22.13 -3.56
CA LYS A 143 -1.46 -23.47 -3.48
C LYS A 143 -1.94 -23.78 -2.07
N ALA A 144 -1.13 -23.49 -1.05
CA ALA A 144 -1.50 -23.70 0.36
C ALA A 144 -2.73 -22.85 0.76
N LEU A 145 -2.87 -21.64 0.20
CA LEU A 145 -4.06 -20.81 0.42
C LEU A 145 -5.31 -21.33 -0.28
N ARG A 146 -5.18 -22.02 -1.41
CA ARG A 146 -6.32 -22.63 -2.11
C ARG A 146 -6.89 -23.80 -1.31
N ILE A 147 -6.02 -24.71 -0.86
CA ILE A 147 -6.42 -25.92 -0.09
C ILE A 147 -7.14 -25.56 1.22
N ARG A 148 -6.85 -24.41 1.83
CA ARG A 148 -7.49 -23.97 3.09
C ARG A 148 -8.88 -23.33 2.92
N ARG A 149 -9.38 -23.19 1.69
CA ARG A 149 -10.72 -22.63 1.41
C ARG A 149 -11.78 -23.68 1.17
N ASP A 150 -11.37 -24.96 1.14
CA ASP A 150 -12.18 -26.13 0.85
C ASP A 150 -12.57 -26.84 2.16
#